data_AF-A0A1D3JGH8-F1
#
_entry.id   AF-A0A1D3JGH8-F1
#
_cell.length_a   1.000
_cell.length_b   1.000
_cell.length_c   1.000
_cell.angle_alpha   90.00
_cell.angle_beta   90.00
_cell.angle_gamma   90.00
#
_symmetry.space_group_name_H-M   'P 1'
#
loop_
_entity.id
_entity.type
_entity.pdbx_description
1 polymer ?
#
loop_
_entity_poly.entity_id
_entity_poly.type
_entity_poly.pdbx_seq_one_letter_code
_entity_poly.pdbx_strand_id
1 'polypeptide(L)'
;MVTTSPFDKTILPSGLFLKFLYEDDKDVEALKNEIESYNSDSNSGLISSIIEEKDKKFIEKINEYYIDNDKIKCCRDINYYFDLLNAIIKKSIVFSKKIQSDLLGKFEERWKKILQEKDVGICTRETDLDSIRKRCILKHLHDLKVDKDLIQVYTDEYKTYLTDIWSKIIGYTRPQLGGLYIKIENDSVGIIEEYTTFLYSLDYICDVDLSKLSTDDITISTDMDTLMNNISLERISPNNNKKECYNKFYIDMLKNKTSNIKKINNVLSLGIALLGFSLILILIYKFSPLGSLLRRYTKKKIEVDENMNEEVMSELYNNSENEKSYISYYSVSH
;
A
#
# COMPACT_ATOMS: atom_id res chain seq x y z
N MET A 1 25.96 -38.31 8.35
CA MET A 1 25.70 -36.96 8.88
C MET A 1 26.17 -35.97 7.84
N VAL A 2 25.26 -35.23 7.21
CA VAL A 2 25.64 -34.14 6.31
C VAL A 2 26.09 -33.00 7.22
N THR A 3 27.39 -32.73 7.26
CA THR A 3 27.94 -31.55 7.92
C THR A 3 27.48 -30.33 7.13
N THR A 4 26.46 -29.63 7.63
CA THR A 4 26.13 -28.29 7.14
C THR A 4 27.32 -27.40 7.42
N SER A 5 27.97 -26.90 6.36
CA SER A 5 28.98 -25.87 6.49
C SER A 5 28.36 -24.67 7.23
N PRO A 6 29.04 -24.03 8.19
CA PRO A 6 28.50 -22.84 8.84
C PRO A 6 28.11 -21.79 7.80
N PHE A 7 26.96 -21.14 8.01
CA PHE A 7 26.48 -20.08 7.15
C PHE A 7 27.43 -18.88 7.23
N ASP A 8 28.07 -18.57 6.10
CA ASP A 8 28.99 -17.45 5.97
C ASP A 8 28.31 -16.31 5.22
N LYS A 9 28.16 -15.14 5.86
CA LYS A 9 27.53 -13.97 5.24
C LYS A 9 28.35 -13.45 4.05
N THR A 10 29.65 -13.74 4.00
CA THR A 10 30.56 -13.27 2.95
C THR A 10 30.40 -14.00 1.61
N ILE A 11 29.71 -15.15 1.61
CA ILE A 11 29.43 -15.91 0.38
C ILE A 11 28.16 -15.44 -0.34
N LEU A 12 27.36 -14.55 0.27
CA LEU A 12 26.12 -14.01 -0.31
C LEU A 12 26.42 -13.11 -1.51
N PRO A 13 25.98 -13.47 -2.74
CA PRO A 13 26.21 -12.62 -3.91
C PRO A 13 25.52 -11.27 -3.82
N SER A 14 24.39 -11.16 -3.09
CA SER A 14 23.71 -9.89 -2.82
C SER A 14 24.57 -8.91 -2.02
N GLY A 15 25.46 -9.40 -1.16
CA GLY A 15 26.32 -8.63 -0.27
C GLY A 15 27.70 -8.30 -0.84
N LEU A 16 27.95 -8.51 -2.14
CA LEU A 16 29.29 -8.41 -2.74
C LEU A 16 30.05 -7.12 -2.38
N PHE A 17 29.42 -5.95 -2.54
CA PHE A 17 30.04 -4.65 -2.19
C PHE A 17 30.10 -4.40 -0.68
N LEU A 18 29.31 -5.14 0.09
CA LEU A 18 29.18 -5.03 1.55
C LEU A 18 30.02 -6.07 2.28
N LYS A 19 30.81 -6.88 1.58
CA LYS A 19 31.59 -7.98 2.15
C LYS A 19 32.50 -7.53 3.30
N PHE A 20 33.09 -6.33 3.20
CA PHE A 20 33.92 -5.74 4.25
C PHE A 20 33.19 -5.53 5.60
N LEU A 21 31.85 -5.45 5.59
CA LEU A 21 31.01 -5.43 6.80
C LEU A 21 30.89 -6.81 7.45
N TYR A 22 31.50 -7.86 6.90
CA TYR A 22 31.38 -9.22 7.40
C TYR A 22 32.75 -9.91 7.55
N GLU A 23 33.83 -9.29 7.08
CA GLU A 23 35.22 -9.76 7.22
C GLU A 23 35.80 -9.42 8.62
N ASP A 24 36.62 -10.32 9.19
CA ASP A 24 37.38 -10.11 10.44
C ASP A 24 36.57 -9.63 11.66
N ASP A 25 35.43 -10.27 11.99
CA ASP A 25 34.54 -9.87 13.10
C ASP A 25 33.96 -8.44 13.00
N LYS A 26 34.00 -7.81 11.81
CA LYS A 26 33.50 -6.44 11.59
C LYS A 26 32.07 -6.41 11.14
N ASP A 27 31.22 -7.22 11.78
CA ASP A 27 29.79 -7.16 11.57
C ASP A 27 29.20 -5.78 11.94
N VAL A 28 27.94 -5.58 11.57
CA VAL A 28 27.25 -4.33 11.88
C VAL A 28 27.14 -4.10 13.39
N GLU A 29 27.11 -5.17 14.19
CA GLU A 29 27.05 -5.07 15.65
C GLU A 29 28.40 -4.61 16.22
N ALA A 30 29.53 -5.06 15.68
CA ALA A 30 30.86 -4.60 16.01
C ALA A 30 31.01 -3.10 15.70
N LEU A 31 30.53 -2.64 14.55
CA LEU A 31 30.52 -1.20 14.22
C LEU A 31 29.68 -0.40 15.22
N LYS A 32 28.50 -0.91 15.58
CA LYS A 32 27.64 -0.30 16.59
C LYS A 32 28.33 -0.24 17.96
N ASN A 33 28.88 -1.35 18.44
CA ASN A 33 29.57 -1.46 19.73
C ASN A 33 30.80 -0.57 19.78
N GLU A 34 31.57 -0.52 18.69
CA GLU A 34 32.73 0.36 18.54
C GLU A 34 32.28 1.82 18.69
N ILE A 35 31.22 2.24 17.99
CA ILE A 35 30.64 3.60 18.13
C ILE A 35 30.11 3.86 19.54
N GLU A 36 29.40 2.90 20.15
CA GLU A 36 28.80 3.04 21.49
C GLU A 36 29.85 3.05 22.61
N SER A 37 31.02 2.45 22.41
CA SER A 37 32.11 2.44 23.39
C SER A 37 32.65 3.84 23.72
N TYR A 38 32.45 4.81 22.80
CA TYR A 38 32.87 6.19 22.97
C TYR A 38 31.83 6.99 23.76
N ASN A 39 31.84 6.82 25.08
CA ASN A 39 30.85 7.34 26.05
C ASN A 39 30.68 8.88 26.16
N SER A 40 31.25 9.69 25.27
CA SER A 40 31.16 11.14 25.39
C SER A 40 31.23 11.87 24.05
N ASP A 41 30.53 13.00 24.00
CA ASP A 41 30.53 13.99 22.92
C ASP A 41 31.96 14.43 22.50
N SER A 42 32.92 14.40 23.44
CA SER A 42 34.34 14.71 23.18
C SER A 42 35.04 13.74 22.21
N ASN A 43 34.46 12.57 21.96
CA ASN A 43 35.05 11.53 21.12
C ASN A 43 34.55 11.55 19.67
N SER A 44 33.77 12.56 19.28
CA SER A 44 33.23 12.71 17.92
C SER A 44 34.30 12.68 16.82
N GLY A 45 35.51 13.19 17.10
CA GLY A 45 36.65 13.08 16.20
C GLY A 45 37.12 11.64 15.97
N LEU A 46 37.21 10.83 17.03
CA LEU A 46 37.64 9.42 16.96
C LEU A 46 36.62 8.58 16.18
N ILE A 47 35.33 8.78 16.45
CA ILE A 47 34.24 8.11 15.71
C ILE A 47 34.30 8.49 14.23
N SER A 48 34.56 9.76 13.93
CA SER A 48 34.72 10.22 12.55
C SER A 48 35.85 9.48 11.85
N SER A 49 37.00 9.27 12.51
CA SER A 49 38.15 8.52 11.98
C SER A 49 37.86 7.04 11.77
N ILE A 50 37.13 6.39 12.68
CA ILE A 50 36.75 4.97 12.51
C ILE A 50 35.87 4.80 11.29
N ILE A 51 34.87 5.67 11.14
CA ILE A 51 33.99 5.62 9.99
C ILE A 51 34.76 5.97 8.71
N GLU A 52 35.74 6.89 8.75
CA GLU A 52 36.65 7.12 7.61
C GLU A 52 37.41 5.87 7.18
N GLU A 53 37.89 5.06 8.12
CA GLU A 53 38.58 3.81 7.78
C GLU A 53 37.62 2.81 7.12
N LYS A 54 36.38 2.71 7.62
CA LYS A 54 35.36 1.82 7.05
C LYS A 54 34.91 2.31 5.67
N ASP A 55 34.71 3.62 5.49
CA ASP A 55 34.40 4.26 4.22
C ASP A 55 35.47 3.92 3.17
N LYS A 56 36.76 4.00 3.54
CA LYS A 56 37.87 3.64 2.64
C LYS A 56 37.79 2.19 2.17
N LYS A 57 37.58 1.24 3.10
CA LYS A 57 37.42 -0.18 2.75
C LYS A 57 36.22 -0.41 1.84
N PHE A 58 35.12 0.30 2.09
CA PHE A 58 33.95 0.23 1.23
C PHE A 58 34.27 0.71 -0.18
N ILE A 59 34.95 1.86 -0.31
CA ILE A 59 35.37 2.42 -1.60
C ILE A 59 36.33 1.47 -2.32
N GLU A 60 37.29 0.87 -1.62
CA GLU A 60 38.21 -0.13 -2.18
C GLU A 60 37.43 -1.33 -2.76
N LYS A 61 36.42 -1.83 -2.04
CA LYS A 61 35.59 -2.94 -2.52
C LYS A 61 34.70 -2.56 -3.70
N ILE A 62 34.17 -1.34 -3.73
CA ILE A 62 33.51 -0.80 -4.91
C ILE A 62 34.51 -0.80 -6.08
N ASN A 63 35.72 -0.30 -5.89
CA ASN A 63 36.74 -0.27 -6.96
C ASN A 63 37.13 -1.66 -7.47
N GLU A 64 37.19 -2.65 -6.59
CA GLU A 64 37.57 -4.02 -6.90
C GLU A 64 36.50 -4.75 -7.71
N TYR A 65 35.23 -4.62 -7.32
CA TYR A 65 34.13 -5.41 -7.87
C TYR A 65 33.24 -4.66 -8.86
N TYR A 66 33.39 -3.34 -9.01
CA TYR A 66 32.55 -2.57 -9.91
C TYR A 66 32.84 -2.92 -11.37
N ILE A 67 31.83 -3.50 -12.01
CA ILE A 67 31.75 -3.70 -13.46
C ILE A 67 30.60 -2.80 -13.94
N ASP A 68 30.71 -2.16 -15.11
CA ASP A 68 29.74 -1.14 -15.57
C ASP A 68 28.26 -1.62 -15.57
N ASN A 69 28.02 -2.92 -15.74
CA ASN A 69 26.68 -3.52 -15.68
C ASN A 69 26.08 -3.63 -14.26
N ASP A 70 26.87 -3.43 -13.21
CA ASP A 70 26.44 -3.50 -11.80
C ASP A 70 26.12 -2.13 -11.18
N LYS A 71 26.05 -1.06 -11.99
CA LYS A 71 25.83 0.31 -11.53
C LYS A 71 24.62 0.45 -10.59
N ILE A 72 23.49 -0.16 -10.95
CA ILE A 72 22.24 -0.11 -10.14
C ILE A 72 22.41 -0.87 -8.82
N LYS A 73 23.05 -2.05 -8.86
CA LYS A 73 23.34 -2.84 -7.65
C LYS A 73 24.26 -2.05 -6.71
N CYS A 74 25.34 -1.49 -7.25
CA CYS A 74 26.27 -0.64 -6.52
C CYS A 74 25.55 0.53 -5.84
N CYS A 75 24.68 1.26 -6.55
CA CYS A 75 23.86 2.33 -5.94
C CYS A 75 23.03 1.83 -4.75
N ARG A 76 22.42 0.65 -4.87
CA ARG A 76 21.57 0.08 -3.83
C ARG A 76 22.36 -0.29 -2.59
N ASP A 77 23.54 -0.88 -2.77
CA ASP A 77 24.42 -1.28 -1.66
C ASP A 77 25.07 -0.07 -0.99
N ILE A 78 25.48 0.94 -1.76
CA ILE A 78 25.91 2.25 -1.23
C ILE A 78 24.80 2.85 -0.38
N ASN A 79 23.60 3.00 -0.94
CA ASN A 79 22.48 3.60 -0.21
C ASN A 79 22.15 2.84 1.06
N TYR A 80 22.17 1.50 1.03
CA TYR A 80 21.97 0.67 2.21
C TYR A 80 23.04 0.91 3.28
N TYR A 81 24.32 0.96 2.91
CA TYR A 81 25.40 1.24 3.86
C TYR A 81 25.20 2.58 4.57
N PHE A 82 24.84 3.64 3.83
CA PHE A 82 24.55 4.95 4.42
C PHE A 82 23.26 4.95 5.25
N ASP A 83 22.21 4.22 4.84
CA ASP A 83 20.98 4.04 5.63
C ASP A 83 21.27 3.35 6.98
N LEU A 84 22.16 2.36 6.96
CA LEU A 84 22.61 1.63 8.14
C LEU A 84 23.42 2.51 9.09
N LEU A 85 24.39 3.26 8.57
CA LEU A 85 25.15 4.25 9.36
C LEU A 85 24.20 5.28 9.99
N ASN A 86 23.27 5.82 9.19
CA ASN A 86 22.27 6.78 9.66
C ASN A 86 21.46 6.21 10.82
N ALA A 87 21.00 4.96 10.71
CA ALA A 87 20.26 4.29 11.77
C ALA A 87 21.09 4.11 13.05
N ILE A 88 22.35 3.68 12.95
CA ILE A 88 23.25 3.48 14.10
C ILE A 88 23.50 4.82 14.82
N ILE A 89 23.86 5.87 14.08
CA ILE A 89 24.19 7.18 14.64
C ILE A 89 22.96 7.84 15.29
N LYS A 90 21.81 7.80 14.62
CA LYS A 90 20.57 8.41 15.13
C LYS A 90 20.00 7.68 16.34
N LYS A 91 20.18 6.36 16.41
CA LYS A 91 19.68 5.53 17.51
C LYS A 91 20.61 5.56 18.72
N SER A 92 21.89 5.88 18.53
CA SER A 92 22.84 6.02 19.63
C SER A 92 22.40 7.12 20.60
N ILE A 93 22.21 6.75 21.86
CA ILE A 93 21.90 7.67 22.97
C ILE A 93 23.12 8.46 23.44
N VAL A 94 24.31 8.08 22.96
CA VAL A 94 25.59 8.59 23.44
C VAL A 94 25.88 9.99 22.90
N PHE A 95 25.32 10.34 21.75
CA PHE A 95 25.59 11.62 21.08
C PHE A 95 24.48 12.63 21.27
N SER A 96 24.86 13.87 21.57
CA SER A 96 23.93 14.99 21.41
C SER A 96 23.44 15.11 19.96
N LYS A 97 22.20 15.60 19.78
CA LYS A 97 21.60 15.81 18.44
C LYS A 97 22.50 16.62 17.50
N LYS A 98 23.27 17.56 18.05
CA LYS A 98 24.22 18.38 17.30
C LYS A 98 25.33 17.51 16.71
N ILE A 99 25.97 16.68 17.52
CA ILE A 99 27.04 15.79 17.06
C ILE A 99 26.51 14.76 16.07
N GLN A 100 25.33 14.20 16.32
CA GLN A 100 24.68 13.33 15.34
C GLN A 100 24.54 14.05 14.00
N SER A 101 24.06 15.29 14.00
CA SER A 101 23.92 16.09 12.77
C SER A 101 25.25 16.37 12.08
N ASP A 102 26.28 16.72 12.84
CA ASP A 102 27.62 17.02 12.31
C ASP A 102 28.26 15.78 11.68
N LEU A 103 28.15 14.61 12.33
CA LEU A 103 28.62 13.34 11.81
C LEU A 103 27.90 12.97 10.51
N LEU A 104 26.56 13.03 10.50
CA LEU A 104 25.76 12.74 9.31
C LEU A 104 26.08 13.69 8.15
N GLY A 105 26.29 14.98 8.43
CA GLY A 105 26.70 15.97 7.43
C GLY A 105 28.03 15.61 6.77
N LYS A 106 29.02 15.17 7.55
CA LYS A 106 30.30 14.68 7.02
C LYS A 106 30.11 13.45 6.13
N PHE A 107 29.24 12.52 6.51
CA PHE A 107 28.98 11.31 5.72
C PHE A 107 28.28 11.62 4.40
N GLU A 108 27.30 12.52 4.40
CA GLU A 108 26.64 12.98 3.18
C GLU A 108 27.61 13.70 2.23
N GLU A 109 28.56 14.48 2.76
CA GLU A 109 29.61 15.10 1.93
C GLU A 109 30.54 14.06 1.29
N ARG A 110 30.94 13.04 2.05
CA ARG A 110 31.79 11.95 1.54
C ARG A 110 31.06 11.11 0.50
N TRP A 111 29.80 10.78 0.74
CA TRP A 111 28.95 10.07 -0.22
C TRP A 111 28.92 10.80 -1.57
N LYS A 112 28.69 12.11 -1.57
CA LYS A 112 28.71 12.92 -2.80
C LYS A 112 30.03 12.83 -3.56
N LYS A 113 31.17 12.83 -2.85
CA LYS A 113 32.50 12.68 -3.47
C LYS A 113 32.66 11.31 -4.13
N ILE A 114 32.26 10.24 -3.44
CA ILE A 114 32.32 8.86 -3.97
C ILE A 114 31.51 8.74 -5.26
N LEU A 115 30.31 9.34 -5.30
CA LEU A 115 29.46 9.29 -6.50
C LEU A 115 30.04 10.07 -7.69
N GLN A 116 30.64 11.23 -7.42
CA GLN A 116 31.26 12.07 -8.46
C GLN A 116 32.46 11.37 -9.10
N GLU A 117 33.32 10.73 -8.30
CA GLU A 117 34.51 10.03 -8.80
C GLU A 117 34.19 8.82 -9.68
N LYS A 118 32.99 8.25 -9.52
CA LYS A 118 32.57 7.03 -10.21
C LYS A 118 31.66 7.26 -11.42
N ASP A 119 31.38 8.51 -11.76
CA ASP A 119 30.38 8.90 -12.76
C ASP A 119 29.03 8.18 -12.50
N VAL A 120 28.73 7.92 -11.23
CA VAL A 120 27.48 7.29 -10.78
C VAL A 120 26.48 8.38 -10.42
N GLY A 121 26.40 9.43 -11.27
CA GLY A 121 25.42 10.50 -11.15
C GLY A 121 23.95 10.03 -11.23
N ILE A 122 23.72 8.73 -11.38
CA ILE A 122 22.41 8.06 -11.31
C ILE A 122 22.00 7.76 -9.87
N CYS A 123 22.95 7.57 -8.93
CA CYS A 123 22.58 7.32 -7.53
C CYS A 123 22.04 8.61 -6.91
N THR A 124 20.72 8.79 -6.93
CA THR A 124 20.06 9.81 -6.13
C THR A 124 19.69 9.22 -4.77
N ARG A 125 19.77 10.07 -3.75
CA ARG A 125 19.46 9.68 -2.37
C ARG A 125 18.70 10.81 -1.70
N GLU A 126 17.47 10.49 -1.35
CA GLU A 126 16.68 11.28 -0.42
C GLU A 126 16.84 10.70 0.99
N THR A 127 17.01 11.57 1.98
CA THR A 127 17.34 11.19 3.36
C THR A 127 16.11 11.08 4.26
N ASP A 128 14.91 11.32 3.73
CA ASP A 128 13.67 11.20 4.49
C ASP A 128 13.32 9.73 4.78
N LEU A 129 12.49 9.52 5.79
CA LEU A 129 12.15 8.16 6.25
C LEU A 129 11.42 7.33 5.20
N ASP A 130 10.58 7.96 4.36
CA ASP A 130 9.82 7.25 3.33
C ASP A 130 10.77 6.67 2.26
N SER A 131 11.70 7.50 1.80
CA SER A 131 12.74 7.09 0.84
C SER A 131 13.65 6.00 1.39
N ILE A 132 14.05 6.06 2.67
CA ILE A 132 14.82 4.99 3.31
C ILE A 132 14.04 3.66 3.27
N ARG A 133 12.77 3.69 3.65
CA ARG A 133 11.92 2.48 3.69
C ARG A 133 11.73 1.88 2.30
N LYS A 134 11.47 2.71 1.28
CA LYS A 134 11.36 2.28 -0.12
C LYS A 134 12.65 1.61 -0.61
N ARG A 135 13.81 2.16 -0.29
CA ARG A 135 15.10 1.54 -0.64
C ARG A 135 15.32 0.20 0.05
N CYS A 136 14.93 0.07 1.32
CA CYS A 136 15.00 -1.20 2.04
C CYS A 136 14.15 -2.28 1.35
N ILE A 137 12.93 -1.93 0.94
CA ILE A 137 12.01 -2.83 0.22
C ILE A 137 12.63 -3.31 -1.11
N LEU A 138 13.16 -2.37 -1.91
CA LEU A 138 13.82 -2.71 -3.18
C LEU A 138 15.03 -3.61 -2.95
N LYS A 139 15.89 -3.27 -1.99
CA LYS A 139 17.07 -4.08 -1.67
C LYS A 139 16.66 -5.49 -1.24
N HIS A 140 15.68 -5.62 -0.37
CA HIS A 140 15.17 -6.92 0.09
C HIS A 140 14.75 -7.82 -1.08
N LEU A 141 13.92 -7.33 -2.00
CA LEU A 141 13.49 -8.10 -3.16
C LEU A 141 14.66 -8.55 -4.06
N HIS A 142 15.62 -7.66 -4.29
CA HIS A 142 16.79 -7.98 -5.09
C HIS A 142 17.70 -8.99 -4.41
N ASP A 143 17.94 -8.83 -3.11
CA ASP A 143 18.80 -9.73 -2.34
C ASP A 143 18.20 -11.13 -2.28
N LEU A 144 16.90 -11.25 -1.99
CA LEU A 144 16.16 -12.52 -2.04
C LEU A 144 16.27 -13.22 -3.40
N LYS A 145 16.16 -12.46 -4.50
CA LYS A 145 16.26 -13.03 -5.85
C LYS A 145 17.66 -13.52 -6.16
N VAL A 146 18.67 -12.75 -5.78
CA VAL A 146 20.08 -13.04 -6.05
C VAL A 146 20.58 -14.21 -5.21
N ASP A 147 20.14 -14.30 -3.95
CA ASP A 147 20.61 -15.31 -3.00
C ASP A 147 19.72 -16.57 -2.95
N LYS A 148 18.72 -16.69 -3.84
CA LYS A 148 17.68 -17.74 -3.78
C LYS A 148 18.21 -19.17 -3.57
N ASP A 149 19.33 -19.51 -4.21
CA ASP A 149 19.90 -20.86 -4.14
C ASP A 149 20.57 -21.09 -2.78
N LEU A 150 21.17 -20.04 -2.19
CA LEU A 150 21.73 -20.10 -0.84
C LEU A 150 20.64 -20.08 0.23
N ILE A 151 19.56 -19.34 0.03
CA ILE A 151 18.38 -19.33 0.91
C ILE A 151 17.79 -20.74 1.04
N GLN A 152 17.75 -21.50 -0.07
CA GLN A 152 17.26 -22.88 -0.06
C GLN A 152 18.13 -23.80 0.81
N VAL A 153 19.44 -23.55 0.89
CA VAL A 153 20.38 -24.35 1.69
C VAL A 153 20.39 -23.90 3.16
N TYR A 154 20.30 -22.60 3.41
CA TYR A 154 20.51 -21.95 4.71
C TYR A 154 19.29 -21.19 5.21
N THR A 155 18.10 -21.78 5.08
CA THR A 155 16.83 -21.06 5.28
C THR A 155 16.71 -20.39 6.66
N ASP A 156 17.06 -21.09 7.74
CA ASP A 156 16.89 -20.56 9.11
C ASP A 156 17.99 -19.57 9.49
N GLU A 157 19.23 -19.84 9.05
CA GLU A 157 20.35 -18.93 9.21
C GLU A 157 20.13 -17.63 8.42
N TYR A 158 19.57 -17.72 7.21
CA TYR A 158 19.26 -16.55 6.40
C TYR A 158 18.13 -15.72 7.00
N LYS A 159 17.10 -16.31 7.61
CA LYS A 159 16.08 -15.56 8.38
C LYS A 159 16.70 -14.79 9.55
N THR A 160 17.66 -15.41 10.22
CA THR A 160 18.41 -14.76 11.31
C THR A 160 19.22 -13.59 10.76
N TYR A 161 19.91 -13.79 9.63
CA TYR A 161 20.61 -12.73 8.93
C TYR A 161 19.70 -11.55 8.53
N LEU A 162 18.52 -11.81 7.96
CA LEU A 162 17.53 -10.77 7.62
C LEU A 162 17.12 -9.97 8.87
N THR A 163 16.89 -10.66 9.98
CA THR A 163 16.56 -10.02 11.25
C THR A 163 17.69 -9.10 11.72
N ASP A 164 18.94 -9.56 11.65
CA ASP A 164 20.12 -8.79 12.06
C ASP A 164 20.31 -7.51 11.23
N ILE A 165 20.11 -7.58 9.91
CA ILE A 165 20.34 -6.44 9.02
C ILE A 165 19.20 -5.43 9.07
N TRP A 166 17.95 -5.88 9.11
CA TRP A 166 16.80 -4.99 9.00
C TRP A 166 16.39 -4.38 10.34
N SER A 167 16.59 -5.09 11.45
CA SER A 167 16.21 -4.60 12.80
C SER A 167 16.83 -3.25 13.16
N LYS A 168 18.04 -2.97 12.65
CA LYS A 168 18.77 -1.72 12.88
C LYS A 168 18.07 -0.54 12.20
N ILE A 169 17.79 -0.67 10.91
CA ILE A 169 17.10 0.37 10.14
C ILE A 169 15.65 0.50 10.61
N ILE A 170 14.93 -0.61 10.78
CA ILE A 170 13.56 -0.63 11.30
C ILE A 170 13.49 0.10 12.65
N GLY A 171 14.42 -0.16 13.57
CA GLY A 171 14.46 0.49 14.87
C GLY A 171 14.59 2.02 14.80
N TYR A 172 15.11 2.56 13.71
CA TYR A 172 15.18 3.99 13.43
C TYR A 172 13.98 4.50 12.63
N THR A 173 13.52 3.75 11.63
CA THR A 173 12.49 4.21 10.69
C THR A 173 11.07 3.88 11.11
N ARG A 174 10.84 3.06 12.14
CA ARG A 174 9.49 2.65 12.55
C ARG A 174 8.72 3.82 13.20
N PRO A 175 7.47 4.08 12.82
CA PRO A 175 6.64 5.08 13.51
C PRO A 175 6.35 4.64 14.94
N GLN A 176 6.20 5.60 15.85
CA GLN A 176 5.98 5.33 17.29
C GLN A 176 4.73 4.49 17.56
N LEU A 177 3.66 4.67 16.78
CA LEU A 177 2.39 3.96 16.94
C LEU A 177 2.31 2.65 16.12
N GLY A 178 3.38 2.26 15.42
CA GLY A 178 3.40 1.06 14.59
C GLY A 178 2.49 1.15 13.36
N GLY A 179 2.10 -0.02 12.83
CA GLY A 179 1.08 -0.14 11.77
C GLY A 179 1.51 0.41 10.41
N LEU A 180 2.74 0.14 9.97
CA LEU A 180 3.22 0.59 8.66
C LEU A 180 3.04 -0.51 7.63
N TYR A 181 2.32 -0.22 6.55
CA TYR A 181 2.01 -1.16 5.50
C TYR A 181 2.60 -0.70 4.18
N ILE A 182 2.94 -1.68 3.34
CA ILE A 182 3.50 -1.45 2.03
C ILE A 182 2.56 -1.97 0.95
N LYS A 183 2.58 -1.29 -0.20
CA LYS A 183 2.06 -1.77 -1.47
C LYS A 183 3.18 -1.68 -2.48
N ILE A 184 3.48 -2.78 -3.16
CA ILE A 184 4.39 -2.83 -4.30
C ILE A 184 3.56 -3.25 -5.49
N GLU A 185 3.44 -2.39 -6.50
CA GLU A 185 2.52 -2.62 -7.60
C GLU A 185 3.10 -2.13 -8.93
N ASN A 186 3.44 -3.08 -9.81
CA ASN A 186 3.80 -2.83 -11.21
C ASN A 186 3.21 -3.92 -12.11
N ASP A 187 3.65 -3.99 -13.37
CA ASP A 187 3.16 -4.96 -14.36
C ASP A 187 3.45 -6.44 -14.03
N SER A 188 4.23 -6.75 -12.99
CA SER A 188 4.65 -8.12 -12.66
C SER A 188 4.79 -8.39 -11.17
N VAL A 189 4.59 -7.39 -10.31
CA VAL A 189 4.70 -7.47 -8.85
C VAL A 189 3.46 -6.81 -8.24
N GLY A 190 2.91 -7.48 -7.23
CA GLY A 190 1.69 -7.08 -6.54
C GLY A 190 1.72 -7.64 -5.12
N ILE A 191 2.26 -6.85 -4.20
CA ILE A 191 2.48 -7.25 -2.82
C ILE A 191 1.86 -6.21 -1.92
N ILE A 192 1.06 -6.65 -0.95
CA ILE A 192 0.65 -5.82 0.17
C ILE A 192 0.95 -6.58 1.46
N GLU A 193 1.68 -5.94 2.36
CA GLU A 193 2.10 -6.54 3.63
C GLU A 193 2.43 -5.47 4.66
N GLU A 194 2.49 -5.85 5.94
CA GLU A 194 3.11 -5.05 6.98
C GLU A 194 4.64 -4.94 6.75
N TYR A 195 5.18 -3.73 6.87
CA TYR A 195 6.55 -3.39 6.49
C TYR A 195 7.61 -4.27 7.17
N THR A 196 7.50 -4.51 8.49
CA THR A 196 8.49 -5.32 9.20
C THR A 196 8.38 -6.81 8.88
N THR A 197 7.15 -7.29 8.70
CA THR A 197 6.82 -8.66 8.33
C THR A 197 7.37 -8.97 6.93
N PHE A 198 7.25 -8.02 6.00
CA PHE A 198 7.83 -8.12 4.67
C PHE A 198 9.36 -8.28 4.71
N LEU A 199 10.06 -7.39 5.43
CA LEU A 199 11.53 -7.39 5.48
C LEU A 199 12.12 -8.62 6.18
N TYR A 200 11.40 -9.24 7.11
CA TYR A 200 11.85 -10.46 7.77
C TYR A 200 11.45 -11.76 7.05
N SER A 201 10.68 -11.66 5.96
CA SER A 201 10.17 -12.82 5.24
C SER A 201 11.03 -13.22 4.04
N LEU A 202 11.07 -14.52 3.78
CA LEU A 202 11.65 -15.15 2.59
C LEU A 202 10.60 -15.43 1.49
N ASP A 203 9.32 -15.20 1.77
CA ASP A 203 8.21 -15.61 0.89
C ASP A 203 8.16 -14.82 -0.42
N TYR A 204 8.96 -13.76 -0.52
CA TYR A 204 8.95 -12.78 -1.60
C TYR A 204 10.05 -12.99 -2.64
N ILE A 205 10.54 -14.23 -2.82
CA ILE A 205 11.46 -14.58 -3.91
C ILE A 205 10.70 -14.54 -5.24
N CYS A 206 10.84 -13.42 -5.96
CA CYS A 206 10.16 -13.19 -7.23
C CYS A 206 11.02 -13.61 -8.43
N ASP A 207 10.53 -14.56 -9.22
CA ASP A 207 11.13 -15.00 -10.49
C ASP A 207 10.82 -14.03 -11.68
N VAL A 208 10.70 -12.73 -11.39
CA VAL A 208 10.33 -11.69 -12.36
C VAL A 208 11.52 -10.76 -12.61
N ASP A 209 11.50 -10.02 -13.71
CA ASP A 209 12.52 -9.01 -13.97
C ASP A 209 12.34 -7.79 -13.04
N LEU A 210 13.15 -7.74 -11.98
CA LEU A 210 13.15 -6.66 -11.00
C LEU A 210 13.85 -5.39 -11.51
N SER A 211 14.51 -5.40 -12.67
CA SER A 211 15.19 -4.20 -13.20
C SER A 211 14.23 -3.05 -13.52
N LYS A 212 12.95 -3.38 -13.74
CA LYS A 212 11.87 -2.40 -13.99
C LYS A 212 11.19 -1.91 -12.72
N LEU A 213 11.50 -2.50 -11.56
CA LEU A 213 10.91 -2.09 -10.30
C LEU A 213 11.66 -0.87 -9.75
N SER A 214 10.90 0.15 -9.35
CA SER A 214 11.41 1.42 -8.86
C SER A 214 10.78 1.79 -7.51
N THR A 215 11.26 2.88 -6.91
CA THR A 215 10.68 3.45 -5.68
C THR A 215 9.27 3.99 -5.89
N ASP A 216 8.91 4.34 -7.13
CA ASP A 216 7.60 4.91 -7.48
C ASP A 216 6.51 3.84 -7.52
N ASP A 217 6.89 2.58 -7.72
CA ASP A 217 6.00 1.43 -7.64
C ASP A 217 5.65 1.06 -6.19
N ILE A 218 6.26 1.72 -5.21
CA ILE A 218 6.11 1.44 -3.79
C ILE A 218 5.29 2.55 -3.13
N THR A 219 4.19 2.17 -2.50
CA THR A 219 3.41 3.04 -1.61
C THR A 219 3.55 2.55 -0.18
N ILE A 220 3.75 3.47 0.76
CA ILE A 220 3.82 3.16 2.18
C ILE A 220 2.74 3.97 2.90
N SER A 221 1.99 3.33 3.79
CA SER A 221 0.89 3.99 4.50
C SER A 221 0.76 3.41 5.90
N THR A 222 0.33 4.25 6.86
CA THR A 222 -0.16 3.76 8.15
C THR A 222 -1.64 3.39 8.13
N ASP A 223 -2.32 3.79 7.06
CA ASP A 223 -3.73 3.49 6.81
C ASP A 223 -3.85 2.46 5.71
N MET A 224 -4.30 1.26 6.09
CA MET A 224 -4.59 0.19 5.15
C MET A 224 -5.72 0.55 4.20
N ASP A 225 -6.79 1.20 4.64
CA ASP A 225 -7.93 1.49 3.78
C ASP A 225 -7.53 2.39 2.61
N THR A 226 -6.69 3.39 2.87
CA THR A 226 -6.13 4.26 1.82
C THR A 226 -5.28 3.47 0.81
N LEU A 227 -4.43 2.57 1.31
CA LEU A 227 -3.59 1.69 0.50
C LEU A 227 -4.45 0.74 -0.35
N MET A 228 -5.57 0.28 0.23
CA MET A 228 -6.51 -0.62 -0.40
C MET A 228 -7.26 0.06 -1.56
N ASN A 229 -7.73 1.29 -1.36
CA ASN A 229 -8.50 1.98 -2.39
C ASN A 229 -7.68 2.29 -3.65
N ASN A 230 -6.36 2.48 -3.50
CA ASN A 230 -5.44 2.90 -4.56
C ASN A 230 -4.87 1.77 -5.43
N ILE A 231 -5.38 0.54 -5.37
CA ILE A 231 -4.95 -0.54 -6.28
C ILE A 231 -5.43 -0.32 -7.73
N SER A 232 -4.57 -0.62 -8.69
CA SER A 232 -4.86 -0.54 -10.11
C SER A 232 -5.46 -1.84 -10.62
N LEU A 233 -6.70 -1.80 -11.14
CA LEU A 233 -7.34 -2.96 -11.78
C LEU A 233 -6.89 -3.18 -13.22
N GLU A 234 -6.25 -2.19 -13.85
CA GLU A 234 -5.86 -2.21 -15.25
C GLU A 234 -4.63 -3.09 -15.54
N ARG A 235 -3.91 -3.57 -14.51
CA ARG A 235 -2.58 -4.20 -14.69
C ARG A 235 -2.55 -5.73 -14.74
N ILE A 236 -3.67 -6.41 -14.57
CA ILE A 236 -3.71 -7.88 -14.68
C ILE A 236 -3.99 -8.25 -16.14
N SER A 237 -2.92 -8.46 -16.91
CA SER A 237 -3.07 -8.99 -18.26
C SER A 237 -3.51 -10.46 -18.18
N PRO A 238 -4.66 -10.86 -18.74
CA PRO A 238 -5.14 -12.26 -18.71
C PRO A 238 -4.28 -13.23 -19.56
N ASN A 239 -3.22 -12.75 -20.21
CA ASN A 239 -2.34 -13.56 -21.04
C ASN A 239 -1.20 -14.20 -20.21
N ASN A 240 -1.47 -15.46 -19.84
CA ASN A 240 -0.73 -16.38 -18.97
C ASN A 240 0.66 -16.83 -19.47
N ASN A 241 1.60 -15.92 -19.72
CA ASN A 241 3.01 -16.29 -19.98
C ASN A 241 4.04 -15.49 -19.17
N LYS A 242 3.63 -14.49 -18.38
CA LYS A 242 4.54 -13.76 -17.50
C LYS A 242 4.56 -14.45 -16.13
N LYS A 243 5.76 -14.76 -15.62
CA LYS A 243 5.91 -15.07 -14.19
C LYS A 243 5.51 -13.80 -13.44
N GLU A 244 4.48 -13.90 -12.60
CA GLU A 244 3.97 -12.78 -11.80
C GLU A 244 4.28 -13.07 -10.31
N CYS A 245 4.60 -12.03 -9.55
CA CYS A 245 4.90 -12.11 -8.12
C CYS A 245 3.79 -11.45 -7.32
N TYR A 246 2.73 -12.21 -7.04
CA TYR A 246 1.58 -11.73 -6.29
C TYR A 246 1.42 -12.48 -4.97
N ASN A 247 1.30 -11.74 -3.87
CA ASN A 247 0.97 -12.38 -2.60
C ASN A 247 -0.55 -12.59 -2.47
N LYS A 248 -0.94 -13.53 -1.60
CA LYS A 248 -2.35 -13.91 -1.43
C LYS A 248 -3.23 -12.72 -1.07
N PHE A 249 -2.75 -11.85 -0.18
CA PHE A 249 -3.50 -10.69 0.29
C PHE A 249 -3.83 -9.73 -0.86
N TYR A 250 -2.85 -9.40 -1.70
CA TYR A 250 -3.04 -8.58 -2.90
C TYR A 250 -4.08 -9.19 -3.87
N ILE A 251 -4.02 -10.51 -4.10
CA ILE A 251 -4.99 -11.21 -4.95
C ILE A 251 -6.41 -11.18 -4.39
N ASP A 252 -6.58 -11.48 -3.10
CA ASP A 252 -7.90 -11.52 -2.47
C ASP A 252 -8.54 -10.13 -2.46
N MET A 253 -7.73 -9.11 -2.27
CA MET A 253 -8.12 -7.74 -2.39
C MET A 253 -8.58 -7.36 -3.81
N LEU A 254 -7.81 -7.73 -4.84
CA LEU A 254 -8.19 -7.50 -6.24
C LEU A 254 -9.55 -8.15 -6.56
N LYS A 255 -9.77 -9.37 -6.07
CA LYS A 255 -11.07 -10.07 -6.20
C LYS A 255 -12.18 -9.30 -5.51
N ASN A 256 -11.95 -8.79 -4.30
CA ASN A 256 -12.94 -8.00 -3.56
C ASN A 256 -13.30 -6.70 -4.31
N LYS A 257 -12.30 -5.95 -4.79
CA LYS A 257 -12.51 -4.72 -5.57
C LYS A 257 -13.29 -5.00 -6.86
N THR A 258 -12.90 -6.06 -7.58
CA THR A 258 -13.61 -6.51 -8.79
C THR A 258 -15.06 -6.92 -8.50
N SER A 259 -15.30 -7.65 -7.41
CA SER A 259 -16.64 -8.05 -6.97
C SER A 259 -17.51 -6.85 -6.63
N ASN A 260 -16.96 -5.86 -5.93
CA ASN A 260 -17.68 -4.64 -5.57
C ASN A 260 -18.06 -3.81 -6.81
N ILE A 261 -17.16 -3.68 -7.79
CA ILE A 261 -17.48 -3.02 -9.06
C ILE A 261 -18.60 -3.78 -9.79
N LYS A 262 -18.53 -5.11 -9.87
CA LYS A 262 -19.60 -5.92 -10.46
C LYS A 262 -20.94 -5.72 -9.75
N LYS A 263 -20.95 -5.69 -8.41
CA LYS A 263 -22.17 -5.41 -7.63
C LYS A 263 -22.74 -4.02 -7.93
N ILE A 264 -21.90 -2.98 -7.94
CA ILE A 264 -22.33 -1.60 -8.25
C ILE A 264 -22.88 -1.53 -9.68
N ASN A 265 -22.19 -2.12 -10.65
CA ASN A 265 -22.67 -2.14 -12.05
C ASN A 265 -24.01 -2.88 -12.18
N ASN A 266 -24.21 -3.98 -11.45
CA ASN A 266 -25.49 -4.70 -11.44
C ASN A 266 -26.61 -3.85 -10.81
N VAL A 267 -26.33 -3.15 -9.70
CA VAL A 267 -27.30 -2.24 -9.05
C VAL A 267 -27.65 -1.06 -9.96
N LEU A 268 -26.64 -0.45 -10.60
CA LEU A 268 -26.85 0.64 -11.56
C LEU A 268 -27.65 0.17 -12.77
N SER A 269 -27.33 -0.99 -13.34
CA SER A 269 -28.06 -1.58 -14.46
C SER A 269 -29.53 -1.84 -14.09
N LEU A 270 -29.79 -2.39 -12.90
CA LEU A 270 -31.15 -2.59 -12.39
C LEU A 270 -31.88 -1.25 -12.19
N GLY A 271 -31.21 -0.25 -11.63
CA GLY A 271 -31.76 1.10 -11.44
C GLY A 271 -32.14 1.76 -12.76
N ILE A 272 -31.27 1.67 -13.77
CA ILE A 272 -31.52 2.19 -15.13
C ILE A 272 -32.72 1.47 -15.76
N ALA A 273 -32.79 0.13 -15.64
CA ALA A 273 -33.90 -0.65 -16.16
C ALA A 273 -35.23 -0.27 -15.50
N LEU A 274 -35.26 -0.09 -14.17
CA LEU A 274 -36.44 0.34 -13.44
C LEU A 274 -36.87 1.76 -13.82
N LEU A 275 -35.94 2.72 -13.89
CA LEU A 275 -36.24 4.09 -14.31
C LEU A 275 -36.77 4.14 -15.74
N GLY A 276 -36.16 3.39 -16.66
CA GLY A 276 -36.63 3.26 -18.04
C GLY A 276 -38.04 2.68 -18.11
N PHE A 277 -38.31 1.62 -17.34
CA PHE A 277 -39.64 1.01 -17.26
C PHE A 277 -40.69 1.97 -16.66
N SER A 278 -40.35 2.69 -15.59
CA SER A 278 -41.23 3.70 -14.98
C SER A 278 -41.54 4.84 -15.95
N LEU A 279 -40.57 5.30 -16.73
CA LEU A 279 -40.79 6.32 -17.77
C LEU A 279 -41.75 5.84 -18.85
N ILE A 280 -41.62 4.59 -19.30
CA ILE A 280 -42.55 3.97 -20.24
C ILE A 280 -43.97 3.94 -19.65
N LEU A 281 -44.13 3.55 -18.38
CA LEU A 281 -45.44 3.56 -17.70
C LEU A 281 -46.05 4.96 -17.63
N ILE A 282 -45.27 5.98 -17.32
CA ILE A 282 -45.72 7.39 -17.28
C ILE A 282 -46.17 7.85 -18.68
N LEU A 283 -45.42 7.52 -19.73
CA LEU A 283 -45.77 7.86 -21.10
C LEU A 283 -47.06 7.17 -21.54
N ILE A 284 -47.23 5.88 -21.22
CA ILE A 284 -48.48 5.16 -21.49
C ILE A 284 -49.64 5.78 -20.73
N TYR A 285 -49.47 6.14 -19.45
CA TYR A 285 -50.51 6.78 -18.67
C TYR A 285 -50.92 8.14 -19.24
N LYS A 286 -49.96 8.96 -19.69
CA LYS A 286 -50.22 10.33 -20.14
C LYS A 286 -50.70 10.43 -21.59
N PHE A 287 -50.20 9.58 -22.48
CA PHE A 287 -50.40 9.71 -23.93
C PHE A 287 -51.16 8.55 -24.59
N SER A 288 -51.50 7.49 -23.84
CA SER A 288 -52.29 6.36 -24.36
C SER A 288 -53.76 6.44 -23.91
N PRO A 289 -54.72 5.82 -24.63
CA PRO A 289 -56.14 5.79 -24.21
C PRO A 289 -56.37 5.16 -22.83
N LEU A 290 -55.40 4.39 -22.31
CA LEU A 290 -55.43 3.78 -20.98
C LEU A 290 -55.53 4.79 -19.82
N GLY A 291 -54.89 5.96 -19.90
CA GLY A 291 -55.02 6.98 -18.87
C GLY A 291 -56.45 7.52 -18.75
N SER A 292 -57.11 7.72 -19.90
CA SER A 292 -58.52 8.13 -19.95
C SER A 292 -59.48 7.04 -19.45
N LEU A 293 -59.14 5.76 -19.69
CA LEU A 293 -59.88 4.59 -19.22
C LEU A 293 -59.78 4.42 -17.69
N LEU A 294 -58.57 4.54 -17.12
CA LEU A 294 -58.36 4.50 -15.67
C LEU A 294 -59.07 5.65 -14.96
N ARG A 295 -59.02 6.87 -15.52
CA ARG A 295 -59.76 8.03 -15.01
C ARG A 295 -61.28 7.83 -15.09
N ARG A 296 -61.78 7.18 -16.15
CA ARG A 296 -63.19 6.77 -16.26
C ARG A 296 -63.56 5.73 -15.20
N TYR A 297 -62.71 4.73 -14.95
CA TYR A 297 -62.99 3.67 -13.98
C TYR A 297 -63.02 4.20 -12.54
N THR A 298 -62.08 5.07 -12.19
CA THR A 298 -62.05 5.74 -10.88
C THR A 298 -63.22 6.72 -10.70
N LYS A 299 -63.58 7.47 -11.74
CA LYS A 299 -64.77 8.34 -11.72
C LYS A 299 -66.07 7.52 -11.57
N LYS A 300 -66.18 6.39 -12.26
CA LYS A 300 -67.33 5.48 -12.16
C LYS A 300 -67.44 4.82 -10.78
N LYS A 301 -66.32 4.62 -10.08
CA LYS A 301 -66.31 4.10 -8.70
C LYS A 301 -66.78 5.16 -7.69
N ILE A 302 -66.35 6.41 -7.86
CA ILE A 302 -66.82 7.55 -7.04
C ILE A 302 -68.33 7.79 -7.26
N GLU A 303 -68.81 7.73 -8.50
CA GLU A 303 -70.24 7.87 -8.83
C GLU A 303 -71.10 6.74 -8.25
N VAL A 304 -70.56 5.51 -8.12
CA VAL A 304 -71.24 4.39 -7.46
C VAL A 304 -71.25 4.55 -5.93
N ASP A 305 -70.16 5.05 -5.32
CA ASP A 305 -70.12 5.34 -3.87
C ASP A 305 -70.99 6.57 -3.50
N GLU A 306 -71.10 7.58 -4.38
CA GLU A 306 -72.04 8.72 -4.22
C GLU A 306 -73.51 8.25 -4.32
N ASN A 307 -73.85 7.44 -5.33
CA ASN A 307 -75.20 6.90 -5.48
C ASN A 307 -75.59 5.96 -4.32
N MET A 308 -74.66 5.18 -3.76
CA MET A 308 -74.92 4.38 -2.56
C MET A 308 -75.20 5.23 -1.32
N ASN A 309 -74.53 6.38 -1.15
CA ASN A 309 -74.81 7.29 -0.03
C ASN A 309 -76.15 8.02 -0.21
N GLU A 310 -76.56 8.34 -1.44
CA GLU A 310 -77.83 9.00 -1.73
C GLU A 310 -79.04 8.04 -1.57
N GLU A 311 -78.93 6.77 -2.00
CA GLU A 311 -79.95 5.75 -1.76
C GLU A 311 -80.11 5.40 -0.27
N VAL A 312 -78.99 5.25 0.47
CA VAL A 312 -79.04 4.93 1.92
C VAL A 312 -79.57 6.10 2.75
N MET A 313 -79.32 7.35 2.36
CA MET A 313 -79.91 8.53 3.03
C MET A 313 -81.40 8.72 2.68
N SER A 314 -81.85 8.24 1.52
CA SER A 314 -83.25 8.32 1.08
C SER A 314 -84.15 7.30 1.79
N GLU A 315 -83.63 6.10 2.10
CA GLU A 315 -84.37 5.09 2.88
C GLU A 315 -84.53 5.46 4.36
N LEU A 316 -83.64 6.30 4.92
CA LEU A 316 -83.71 6.71 6.32
C LEU A 316 -84.69 7.87 6.60
N TYR A 317 -85.19 8.56 5.57
CA TYR A 317 -86.12 9.70 5.73
C TYR A 317 -87.61 9.38 5.50
N ASN A 318 -87.95 8.15 5.08
CA ASN A 318 -89.34 7.78 4.74
C ASN A 318 -90.13 7.07 5.86
N ASN A 319 -89.63 7.03 7.10
CA ASN A 319 -90.34 6.43 8.24
C ASN A 319 -90.51 7.39 9.42
N SER A 320 -91.13 8.56 9.19
CA SER A 320 -91.81 9.28 10.26
C SER A 320 -93.08 9.96 9.75
N GLU A 321 -94.18 9.20 9.71
CA GLU A 321 -95.51 9.78 9.86
C GLU A 321 -95.58 10.41 11.26
N ASN A 322 -95.53 11.75 11.32
CA ASN A 322 -96.33 12.52 12.26
C ASN A 322 -96.42 13.99 11.81
N GLU A 323 -97.66 14.38 11.52
CA GLU A 323 -98.23 15.73 11.48
C GLU A 323 -97.31 16.92 11.77
N LYS A 324 -96.98 17.69 10.73
CA LYS A 324 -97.48 19.07 10.53
C LYS A 324 -96.79 19.72 9.32
N SER A 325 -97.61 20.43 8.58
CA SER A 325 -97.30 21.14 7.34
C SER A 325 -96.64 22.51 7.58
N TYR A 326 -96.01 23.03 6.50
CA TYR A 326 -95.65 24.43 6.20
C TYR A 326 -94.26 24.89 6.68
N ILE A 327 -93.36 25.57 5.93
CA ILE A 327 -93.35 26.27 4.62
C ILE A 327 -91.92 26.21 4.06
N SER A 328 -91.77 26.02 2.74
CA SER A 328 -90.52 26.28 2.02
C SER A 328 -90.46 27.75 1.58
N TYR A 329 -89.35 28.44 1.87
CA TYR A 329 -88.96 29.64 1.13
C TYR A 329 -87.75 29.28 0.27
N TYR A 330 -88.00 29.20 -1.03
CA TYR A 330 -86.98 29.36 -2.04
C TYR A 330 -86.43 30.79 -1.93
N SER A 331 -85.14 30.93 -1.64
CA SER A 331 -84.40 32.13 -2.02
C SER A 331 -83.57 31.78 -3.25
N VAL A 332 -83.92 32.43 -4.36
CA VAL A 332 -83.17 32.40 -5.61
C VAL A 332 -81.89 33.23 -5.42
N SER A 333 -80.81 32.69 -5.93
CA SER A 333 -79.46 33.24 -6.04
C SER A 333 -79.37 34.68 -6.54
N HIS A 334 -78.44 35.46 -5.97
CA HIS A 334 -77.56 36.35 -6.72
C HIS A 334 -76.13 36.28 -6.20
#